data_AF-A0A963Q7Y7-F1
#
_entry.id   AF-A0A963Q7Y7-F1
#
_cell.length_a   1.000
_cell.length_b   1.000
_cell.length_c   1.000
_cell.angle_alpha   90.00
_cell.angle_beta   90.00
_cell.angle_gamma   90.00
#
_symmetry.space_group_name_H-M   'P 1'
#
loop_
_entity.id
_entity.type
_entity.pdbx_description
1 polymer ?
#
loop_
_entity_poly.entity_id
_entity_poly.type
_entity_poly.pdbx_seq_one_letter_code
_entity_poly.pdbx_strand_id
1 'polypeptide(L)'
;MSDLFPMHQRAQARPVRAPHGTTLHCRNWLIEAAYRMVQNNLDPDVAENPDALVVYGGIGKAARNWDCFEAILESLRKLQEDETLLVQSGKPVGVFKSHVDAPRVLIANSNLVPKWATWEHFHELDRKGLMMYGQMT
;
A
#
# COMPACT_ATOMS: atom_id res chain seq x y z
N MET A 1 -9.49 12.68 34.20
CA MET A 1 -9.56 11.41 33.46
C MET A 1 -8.65 11.55 32.26
N SER A 2 -7.45 10.99 32.36
CA SER A 2 -6.42 11.00 31.33
C SER A 2 -6.84 10.09 30.18
N ASP A 3 -6.89 10.63 28.97
CA ASP A 3 -7.02 9.86 27.73
C ASP A 3 -5.91 8.81 27.67
N LEU A 4 -6.29 7.55 27.84
CA LEU A 4 -5.42 6.35 27.77
C LEU A 4 -5.55 5.66 26.40
N PHE A 5 -5.81 6.42 25.33
CA PHE A 5 -5.55 5.92 23.99
C PHE A 5 -4.06 6.18 23.70
N PRO A 6 -3.24 5.13 23.48
CA PRO A 6 -1.88 5.36 23.00
C PRO A 6 -2.01 6.17 21.72
N MET A 7 -1.44 7.38 21.69
CA MET A 7 -1.32 8.13 20.44
C MET A 7 -0.53 7.24 19.49
N HIS A 8 -1.22 6.61 18.53
CA HIS A 8 -0.56 5.86 17.49
C HIS A 8 0.34 6.86 16.77
N GLN A 9 1.65 6.73 16.96
CA GLN A 9 2.60 7.63 16.35
C GLN A 9 2.47 7.43 14.84
N ARG A 10 1.94 8.44 14.14
CA ARG A 10 1.77 8.38 12.69
C ARG A 10 3.12 8.12 12.05
N ALA A 11 3.17 7.15 11.15
CA ALA A 11 4.33 6.89 10.33
C ALA A 11 4.68 8.14 9.52
N GLN A 12 5.98 8.40 9.39
CA GLN A 12 6.52 9.58 8.72
C GLN A 12 7.27 9.18 7.45
N ALA A 13 7.44 10.15 6.56
CA ALA A 13 8.25 9.96 5.37
C ALA A 13 9.68 9.59 5.71
N ARG A 14 10.22 8.64 4.95
CA ARG A 14 11.60 8.20 5.02
C ARG A 14 12.04 7.70 3.65
N PRO A 15 13.35 7.72 3.34
CA PRO A 15 13.86 7.02 2.18
C PRO A 15 13.47 5.54 2.23
N VAL A 16 12.88 5.06 1.14
CA VAL A 16 12.50 3.65 0.95
C VAL A 16 13.37 3.08 -0.16
N ARG A 17 13.87 1.86 0.02
CA ARG A 17 14.56 1.11 -1.03
C ARG A 17 14.19 -0.36 -0.91
N ALA A 18 14.07 -1.05 -2.04
CA ALA A 18 13.80 -2.48 -2.04
C ALA A 18 15.00 -3.25 -1.46
N PRO A 19 14.79 -4.28 -0.63
CA PRO A 19 15.86 -5.19 -0.25
C PRO A 19 16.47 -5.92 -1.47
N HIS A 20 17.79 -6.07 -1.47
CA HIS A 20 18.54 -6.76 -2.52
C HIS A 20 19.06 -8.13 -2.05
N GLY A 21 19.54 -8.94 -3.00
CA GLY A 21 20.11 -10.27 -2.72
C GLY A 21 19.06 -11.36 -2.48
N THR A 22 19.53 -12.51 -2.00
CA THR A 22 18.73 -13.76 -1.90
C THR A 22 18.08 -14.00 -0.53
N THR A 23 18.34 -13.13 0.46
CA THR A 23 17.73 -13.24 1.79
C THR A 23 16.26 -12.84 1.74
N LEU A 24 15.38 -13.72 2.24
CA LEU A 24 13.94 -13.47 2.34
C LEU A 24 13.59 -12.70 3.63
N HIS A 25 12.61 -11.80 3.54
CA HIS A 25 11.97 -11.11 4.66
C HIS A 25 10.53 -11.61 4.88
N CYS A 26 9.92 -12.15 3.83
CA CYS A 26 8.59 -12.78 3.84
C CYS A 26 8.69 -14.31 3.80
N ARG A 27 7.56 -15.01 3.93
CA ARG A 27 7.51 -16.48 4.00
C ARG A 27 8.07 -17.19 2.76
N ASN A 28 7.87 -16.62 1.57
CA ASN A 28 8.37 -17.16 0.31
C ASN A 28 8.60 -16.06 -0.73
N TRP A 29 9.14 -16.45 -1.89
CA TRP A 29 9.46 -15.53 -2.98
C TRP A 29 8.26 -14.83 -3.61
N LEU A 30 7.07 -15.44 -3.63
CA LEU A 30 5.87 -14.80 -4.19
C LEU A 30 5.45 -13.59 -3.36
N ILE A 31 5.54 -13.70 -2.03
CA ILE A 31 5.21 -12.61 -1.12
C ILE A 31 6.35 -11.59 -1.05
N GLU A 32 7.61 -12.08 -1.03
CA GLU A 32 8.80 -11.22 -1.07
C GLU A 32 8.82 -10.34 -2.31
N ALA A 33 8.39 -10.85 -3.47
CA ALA A 33 8.30 -10.07 -4.70
C ALA A 33 7.38 -8.85 -4.49
N ALA A 34 6.16 -9.04 -3.98
CA ALA A 34 5.26 -7.92 -3.68
C ALA A 34 5.86 -6.95 -2.66
N TYR A 35 6.52 -7.47 -1.61
CA TYR A 35 7.20 -6.68 -0.58
C TYR A 35 8.31 -5.82 -1.16
N ARG A 36 9.13 -6.35 -2.07
CA ARG A 36 10.20 -5.59 -2.74
C ARG A 36 9.64 -4.60 -3.74
N MET A 37 8.65 -4.98 -4.54
CA MET A 37 8.12 -4.13 -5.61
C MET A 37 7.40 -2.87 -5.09
N VAL A 38 6.62 -2.98 -4.00
CA VAL A 38 6.00 -1.78 -3.41
C VAL A 38 7.04 -0.80 -2.85
N GLN A 39 8.18 -1.30 -2.39
CA GLN A 39 9.31 -0.47 -1.94
C GLN A 39 10.08 0.11 -3.12
N ASN A 40 10.25 -0.65 -4.21
CA ASN A 40 10.89 -0.17 -5.44
C ASN A 40 10.12 1.01 -6.06
N ASN A 41 8.79 0.97 -6.03
CA ASN A 41 7.95 2.10 -6.47
C ASN A 41 8.19 3.40 -5.68
N LEU A 42 8.84 3.33 -4.51
CA LEU A 42 9.16 4.49 -3.67
C LEU A 42 10.68 4.72 -3.54
N ASP A 43 11.48 4.03 -4.35
CA ASP A 43 12.92 4.29 -4.39
C ASP A 43 13.16 5.72 -4.91
N PRO A 44 14.01 6.54 -4.25
CA PRO A 44 14.34 7.90 -4.71
C PRO A 44 14.88 7.98 -6.13
N ASP A 45 15.47 6.90 -6.65
CA ASP A 45 15.97 6.83 -8.02
C ASP A 45 14.88 6.40 -9.04
N VAL A 46 13.68 6.09 -8.56
CA VAL A 46 12.54 5.58 -9.36
C VAL A 46 11.34 6.53 -9.31
N ALA A 47 10.93 6.95 -8.11
CA ALA A 47 9.72 7.73 -7.87
C ALA A 47 9.92 9.23 -8.14
N GLU A 48 8.92 9.89 -8.71
CA GLU A 48 8.92 11.35 -8.91
C GLU A 48 8.91 12.14 -7.59
N ASN A 49 8.15 11.68 -6.58
CA ASN A 49 8.10 12.31 -5.25
C ASN A 49 7.79 11.28 -4.13
N PRO A 50 8.79 10.50 -3.70
CA PRO A 50 8.60 9.39 -2.77
C PRO A 50 8.14 9.82 -1.37
N ASP A 51 8.51 11.01 -0.89
CA ASP A 51 8.09 11.51 0.43
C ASP A 51 6.57 11.69 0.54
N ALA A 52 5.93 12.02 -0.59
CA ALA A 52 4.47 12.09 -0.73
C ALA A 52 3.83 10.75 -1.17
N LEU A 53 4.62 9.67 -1.22
CA LEU A 53 4.28 8.35 -1.75
C LEU A 53 3.95 8.33 -3.25
N VAL A 54 4.25 9.41 -3.97
CA VAL A 54 3.93 9.57 -5.39
C VAL A 54 5.01 8.91 -6.24
N VAL A 55 4.58 7.98 -7.08
CA VAL A 55 5.45 7.26 -8.02
C VAL A 55 5.58 8.05 -9.32
N TYR A 56 4.45 8.31 -10.00
CA TYR A 56 4.42 9.08 -11.25
C TYR A 56 3.00 9.56 -11.59
N GLY A 57 2.89 10.38 -12.65
CA GLY A 57 1.60 10.73 -13.24
C GLY A 57 0.77 11.67 -12.37
N GLY A 58 1.43 12.68 -11.79
CA GLY A 58 0.82 13.68 -10.94
C GLY A 58 0.66 13.21 -9.50
N ILE A 59 -0.45 12.53 -9.17
CA ILE A 59 -0.73 12.06 -7.80
C ILE A 59 -0.87 10.53 -7.72
N GLY A 60 -0.31 9.80 -8.68
CA GLY A 60 -0.27 8.34 -8.67
C GLY A 60 0.61 7.84 -7.54
N LYS A 61 0.02 7.17 -6.54
CA LYS A 61 0.71 6.77 -5.29
C LYS A 61 0.83 5.26 -5.12
N ALA A 62 1.88 4.82 -4.44
CA ALA A 62 2.09 3.42 -4.08
C ALA A 62 1.23 2.95 -2.88
N ALA A 63 0.90 3.87 -1.96
CA ALA A 63 0.05 3.62 -0.81
C ALA A 63 -0.72 4.89 -0.42
N ARG A 64 -1.84 4.73 0.30
CA ARG A 64 -2.75 5.84 0.60
C ARG A 64 -2.09 6.93 1.44
N ASN A 65 -1.36 6.51 2.45
CA ASN A 65 -0.59 7.32 3.39
C ASN A 65 0.48 6.41 4.04
N TRP A 66 1.39 7.01 4.81
CA TRP A 66 2.52 6.30 5.41
C TRP A 66 2.08 5.20 6.38
N ASP A 67 1.01 5.40 7.15
CA ASP A 67 0.44 4.37 8.03
C ASP A 67 0.00 3.14 7.21
N CYS A 68 -0.66 3.37 6.07
CA CYS A 68 -1.06 2.28 5.17
C CYS A 68 0.15 1.59 4.53
N PHE A 69 1.19 2.34 4.16
CA PHE A 69 2.41 1.77 3.60
C PHE A 69 3.11 0.82 4.59
N GLU A 70 3.33 1.28 5.83
CA GLU A 70 3.96 0.44 6.86
C GLU A 70 3.08 -0.77 7.22
N ALA A 71 1.76 -0.60 7.26
CA ALA A 71 0.83 -1.71 7.47
C ALA A 71 0.85 -2.72 6.30
N ILE A 72 1.06 -2.29 5.05
CA ILE A 72 1.24 -3.20 3.91
C ILE A 72 2.51 -4.02 4.09
N LEU A 73 3.63 -3.37 4.42
CA LEU A 73 4.91 -4.06 4.66
C LEU A 73 4.81 -5.07 5.80
N GLU A 74 4.17 -4.69 6.91
CA GLU A 74 3.91 -5.59 8.03
C GLU A 74 3.01 -6.76 7.64
N SER A 75 1.94 -6.50 6.90
CA SER A 75 1.01 -7.54 6.45
C SER A 75 1.72 -8.55 5.55
N LEU A 76 2.53 -8.10 4.59
CA LEU A 76 3.29 -8.96 3.70
C LEU A 76 4.32 -9.82 4.44
N ARG A 77 5.04 -9.26 5.44
CA ARG A 77 5.97 -10.04 6.27
C ARG A 77 5.27 -11.15 7.06
N LYS A 78 4.02 -10.93 7.48
CA LYS A 78 3.23 -11.88 8.29
C LYS A 78 2.38 -12.85 7.46
N LEU A 79 2.14 -12.56 6.18
CA LEU A 79 1.26 -13.31 5.30
C LEU A 79 1.74 -14.77 5.14
N GLN A 80 0.81 -15.73 5.25
CA GLN A 80 1.09 -17.13 4.97
C GLN A 80 0.96 -17.47 3.47
N GLU A 81 1.47 -18.63 3.08
CA GLU A 81 1.52 -19.05 1.68
C GLU A 81 0.14 -19.34 1.07
N ASP A 82 -0.84 -19.67 1.91
CA ASP A 82 -2.23 -19.94 1.57
C ASP A 82 -3.17 -18.78 1.93
N GLU A 83 -2.62 -17.57 2.10
CA GLU A 83 -3.38 -16.35 2.39
C GLU A 83 -3.29 -15.33 1.24
N THR A 84 -4.29 -14.44 1.20
CA THR A 84 -4.38 -13.31 0.27
C THR A 84 -4.64 -12.02 1.04
N LEU A 85 -3.79 -11.02 0.82
CA LEU A 85 -3.97 -9.64 1.31
C LEU A 85 -4.87 -8.85 0.35
N LEU A 86 -5.87 -8.17 0.90
CA LEU A 86 -6.71 -7.22 0.16
C LEU A 86 -6.23 -5.79 0.38
N VAL A 87 -5.94 -5.09 -0.72
CA VAL A 87 -5.57 -3.66 -0.72
C VAL A 87 -6.66 -2.86 -1.45
N GLN A 88 -7.33 -1.98 -0.72
CA GLN A 88 -8.38 -1.11 -1.23
C GLN A 88 -7.85 0.33 -1.27
N SER A 89 -7.78 0.94 -2.46
CA SER A 89 -7.22 2.28 -2.68
C SER A 89 -5.98 2.55 -1.81
N GLY A 90 -4.97 1.69 -1.94
CA GLY A 90 -3.70 1.78 -1.21
C GLY A 90 -3.73 1.57 0.30
N LYS A 91 -4.81 0.99 0.86
CA LYS A 91 -4.92 0.61 2.28
C LYS A 91 -5.05 -0.91 2.41
N PRO A 92 -4.27 -1.58 3.27
CA PRO A 92 -4.47 -3.00 3.57
C PRO A 92 -5.70 -3.15 4.46
N VAL A 93 -6.75 -3.80 3.96
CA VAL A 93 -8.06 -3.87 4.64
C VAL A 93 -8.38 -5.23 5.25
N GLY A 94 -7.66 -6.29 4.86
CA GLY A 94 -7.85 -7.61 5.44
C GLY A 94 -6.98 -8.67 4.79
N VAL A 95 -6.81 -9.77 5.51
CA VAL A 95 -6.13 -10.99 5.04
C VAL A 95 -7.13 -12.13 5.18
N PHE A 96 -7.25 -12.94 4.13
CA PHE A 96 -8.17 -14.08 4.11
C PHE A 96 -7.42 -15.32 3.66
N LYS A 97 -7.81 -16.47 4.24
CA LYS A 97 -7.36 -17.77 3.75
C LYS A 97 -7.89 -18.00 2.34
N SER A 98 -7.01 -18.41 1.44
CA SER A 98 -7.28 -18.79 0.07
C SER A 98 -6.67 -20.17 -0.20
N HIS A 99 -5.66 -20.26 -1.07
CA HIS A 99 -4.89 -21.47 -1.36
C HIS A 99 -3.56 -21.10 -2.01
N VAL A 100 -2.59 -22.01 -2.04
CA VAL A 100 -1.22 -21.72 -2.51
C VAL A 100 -1.13 -21.18 -3.95
N ASP A 101 -2.02 -21.61 -4.84
CA ASP A 101 -2.05 -21.14 -6.24
C ASP A 101 -2.80 -19.81 -6.44
N ALA A 102 -3.44 -19.27 -5.40
CA ALA A 102 -4.13 -17.98 -5.49
C ALA A 102 -3.15 -16.79 -5.55
N PRO A 103 -3.59 -15.60 -5.97
CA PRO A 103 -2.80 -14.38 -5.80
C PRO A 103 -2.53 -14.09 -4.31
N ARG A 104 -1.30 -13.68 -3.98
CA ARG A 104 -0.93 -13.25 -2.61
C ARG A 104 -1.51 -11.89 -2.25
N VAL A 105 -1.75 -11.03 -3.25
CA VAL A 105 -2.30 -9.69 -3.06
C VAL A 105 -3.36 -9.43 -4.14
N LEU A 106 -4.53 -8.92 -3.74
CA LEU A 106 -5.55 -8.40 -4.65
C LEU A 106 -5.71 -6.90 -4.39
N ILE A 107 -5.69 -6.12 -5.46
CA ILE A 107 -5.66 -4.65 -5.41
C ILE A 107 -6.85 -4.09 -6.17
N ALA A 108 -7.60 -3.20 -5.53
CA ALA A 108 -8.67 -2.42 -6.17
C ALA A 108 -8.50 -0.94 -5.79
N ASN A 109 -7.91 -0.17 -6.71
CA ASN A 109 -7.60 1.24 -6.50
C ASN A 109 -8.52 2.14 -7.32
N SER A 110 -8.89 3.29 -6.75
CA SER A 110 -9.55 4.40 -7.43
C SER A 110 -10.96 4.13 -8.01
N ASN A 111 -11.51 2.93 -7.80
CA ASN A 111 -12.82 2.57 -8.32
C ASN A 111 -13.94 3.37 -7.65
N LEU A 112 -14.77 4.02 -8.46
CA LEU A 112 -15.97 4.72 -8.04
C LEU A 112 -17.15 4.26 -8.90
N VAL A 113 -18.34 4.22 -8.30
CA VAL A 113 -19.57 3.96 -9.08
C VAL A 113 -19.71 5.05 -10.14
N PRO A 114 -20.07 4.74 -11.41
CA PRO A 114 -19.88 5.66 -12.54
C PRO A 114 -20.47 7.07 -12.36
N LYS A 115 -21.65 7.19 -11.72
CA LYS A 115 -22.28 8.48 -11.43
C LYS A 115 -21.40 9.42 -10.59
N TRP A 116 -20.51 8.86 -9.77
CA TRP A 116 -19.61 9.59 -8.88
C TRP A 116 -18.15 9.56 -9.33
N ALA A 117 -17.84 8.98 -10.48
CA ALA A 117 -16.48 8.87 -11.02
C ALA A 117 -16.00 10.21 -11.61
N THR A 118 -15.88 11.21 -10.74
CA THR A 118 -15.48 12.60 -11.05
C THR A 118 -14.29 12.98 -10.17
N TRP A 119 -13.46 13.92 -10.65
CA TRP A 119 -12.32 14.41 -9.88
C TRP A 119 -12.75 15.16 -8.63
N GLU A 120 -13.86 15.90 -8.69
CA GLU A 120 -14.41 16.64 -7.56
C GLU A 120 -14.75 15.69 -6.40
N HIS A 121 -15.46 14.59 -6.69
CA HIS A 121 -15.80 13.60 -5.68
C HIS A 121 -14.58 12.79 -5.22
N PHE A 122 -13.67 12.45 -6.13
CA PHE A 122 -12.39 11.83 -5.77
C PHE A 122 -11.64 12.68 -4.74
N HIS A 123 -11.48 13.97 -4.97
CA HIS A 123 -10.76 14.87 -4.07
C HIS A 123 -11.51 15.10 -2.75
N GLU A 124 -12.84 15.05 -2.75
CA GLU A 124 -13.63 15.04 -1.52
C GLU A 124 -13.28 13.83 -0.64
N LEU A 125 -13.21 12.63 -1.23
CA LEU A 125 -12.85 11.40 -0.52
C LEU A 125 -11.38 11.38 -0.10
N ASP A 126 -10.47 11.89 -0.93
CA ASP A 126 -9.04 12.00 -0.62
C ASP A 126 -8.80 12.89 0.60
N ARG A 127 -9.45 14.06 0.68
CA ARG A 127 -9.39 14.94 1.87
C ARG A 127 -9.91 14.26 3.15
N LYS A 128 -10.82 13.30 3.02
CA LYS A 128 -11.34 12.48 4.12
C LYS A 128 -10.44 11.26 4.44
N GLY A 129 -9.34 11.06 3.71
CA GLY A 129 -8.45 9.90 3.86
C GLY A 129 -9.05 8.58 3.33
N LEU A 130 -10.05 8.67 2.45
CA LEU A 130 -10.80 7.52 1.93
C LEU A 130 -10.35 7.09 0.52
N MET A 131 -9.46 7.84 -0.11
CA MET A 131 -9.11 7.63 -1.50
C MET A 131 -7.60 7.69 -1.76
N MET A 132 -7.19 7.06 -2.86
CA MET A 132 -5.85 7.12 -3.43
C MET A 132 -6.01 6.97 -4.94
N TYR A 133 -5.23 7.73 -5.71
CA TYR A 133 -5.13 7.54 -7.15
C TYR A 133 -3.99 6.57 -7.43
N GLY A 134 -4.30 5.43 -8.07
CA GLY A 134 -3.34 4.35 -8.29
C GLY A 134 -2.54 4.46 -9.60
N GLN A 135 -2.93 5.34 -10.52
CA GLN A 135 -2.43 5.31 -11.90
C GLN A 135 -2.59 3.87 -12.47
N MET A 136 -1.56 3.28 -13.04
CA MET A 136 -1.60 1.95 -13.66
C MET A 136 -0.72 0.91 -12.94
N THR A 137 0.52 1.26 -12.53
CA THR A 137 1.51 0.28 -12.04
C THR A 137 1.76 0.34 -10.53
#